data_AF-A0A1B9EXJ6-F1
#
_entry.id   AF-A0A1B9EXJ6-F1
#
_cell.length_a   1.000
_cell.length_b   1.000
_cell.length_c   1.000
_cell.angle_alpha   90.00
_cell.angle_beta   90.00
_cell.angle_gamma   90.00
#
_symmetry.space_group_name_H-M   'P 1'
#
loop_
_entity.id
_entity.type
_entity.pdbx_description
1 polymer ?
#
loop_
_entity_poly.entity_id
_entity_poly.type
_entity_poly.pdbx_seq_one_letter_code
_entity_poly.pdbx_strand_id
1 'polypeptide(L)'
;MCRTVDLHQAVLAKNDTNAVELRRTLDERGTTAVNLMSSPGSGKTALLELLLTRAVAGGTPAAAVTADLATENDATRLARSGAPVRQILTDGLCHLEAGMLGSKLDGWLPEGTRLLFVENVGNLVCPASYDLGETLRIALASVTEGEDKPVKYPAAFGLAHLVVVTKSDLAEAVEFDRDAFLAGVQQVNPGVPVIETSARTGAGVDDLLAHVLRAADGGEPHTPVLAQQHEKHLHHHGGGDPEHDNPPMDDRAASHEDPAPAHVPQDPAPAHAPHDHDRSPARPAATPAPAGSPR
;
A
#
# COMPACT_ATOMS: atom_id res chain seq x y z
N MET A 1 -1.08 16.09 27.52
CA MET A 1 -1.71 15.42 26.36
C MET A 1 -0.94 15.76 25.10
N CYS A 2 0.31 15.30 25.00
CA CYS A 2 1.18 15.46 23.83
C CYS A 2 2.13 14.27 23.85
N ARG A 3 2.07 13.37 22.86
CA ARG A 3 3.08 12.31 22.63
C ARG A 3 2.81 11.43 21.40
N THR A 4 1.55 11.16 21.04
CA THR A 4 1.23 10.22 19.95
C THR A 4 1.25 10.86 18.57
N VAL A 5 0.75 12.10 18.44
CA VAL A 5 0.73 12.83 17.16
C VAL A 5 2.16 13.17 16.71
N ASP A 6 2.99 13.65 17.63
CA ASP A 6 4.40 13.99 17.35
C ASP A 6 5.22 12.77 16.90
N LEU A 7 4.98 11.60 17.52
CA LEU A 7 5.69 10.38 17.16
C LEU A 7 5.31 9.90 15.75
N HIS A 8 4.03 9.92 15.40
CA HIS A 8 3.57 9.51 14.07
C HIS A 8 4.14 10.42 12.97
N GLN A 9 4.15 11.73 13.20
CA GLN A 9 4.76 12.69 12.26
C GLN A 9 6.27 12.48 12.13
N ALA A 10 6.97 12.21 13.22
CA ALA A 10 8.41 11.94 13.19
C ALA A 10 8.75 10.66 12.40
N VAL A 11 7.93 9.60 12.51
CA VAL A 11 8.11 8.36 11.75
C VAL A 11 7.94 8.60 10.25
N LEU A 12 6.88 9.31 9.84
CA LEU A 12 6.65 9.63 8.44
C LEU A 12 7.75 10.52 7.87
N ALA A 13 8.15 11.58 8.58
CA ALA A 13 9.24 12.46 8.15
C ALA A 13 10.58 11.71 7.99
N LYS A 14 10.84 10.73 8.86
CA LYS A 14 12.02 9.87 8.72
C LYS A 14 11.93 8.97 7.49
N ASN A 15 10.75 8.42 7.20
CA ASN A 15 10.52 7.66 5.98
C ASN A 15 10.74 8.52 4.74
N ASP A 16 10.21 9.74 4.70
CA ASP A 16 10.34 10.65 3.56
C ASP A 16 11.81 10.98 3.27
N THR A 17 12.60 11.23 4.32
CA THR A 17 14.04 11.42 4.19
C THR A 17 14.71 10.20 3.56
N ASN A 18 14.33 8.99 3.99
CA ASN A 18 14.87 7.75 3.44
C ASN A 18 14.39 7.52 1.99
N ALA A 19 13.16 7.92 1.66
CA ALA A 19 12.57 7.78 0.33
C ALA A 19 13.27 8.67 -0.69
N VAL A 20 13.57 9.93 -0.33
CA VAL A 20 14.36 10.85 -1.17
C VAL A 20 15.73 10.28 -1.47
N GLU A 21 16.42 9.75 -0.45
CA GLU A 21 17.75 9.17 -0.61
C GLU A 21 17.73 7.88 -1.45
N LEU A 22 16.73 7.03 -1.24
CA LEU A 22 16.56 5.80 -2.02
C LEU A 22 16.25 6.12 -3.49
N ARG A 23 15.37 7.09 -3.75
CA ARG A 23 15.08 7.58 -5.11
C ARG A 23 16.35 8.05 -5.80
N ARG A 24 17.12 8.95 -5.16
CA ARG A 24 18.40 9.43 -5.68
C ARG A 24 19.35 8.28 -6.03
N THR A 25 19.48 7.31 -5.14
CA THR A 25 20.36 6.14 -5.34
C THR A 25 19.93 5.27 -6.52
N LEU A 26 18.62 5.09 -6.72
CA LEU A 26 18.06 4.30 -7.82
C LEU A 26 18.18 5.06 -9.15
N ASP A 27 17.91 6.36 -9.14
CA ASP A 27 18.07 7.24 -10.31
C ASP A 27 19.52 7.27 -10.79
N GLU A 28 20.50 7.39 -9.88
CA GLU A 28 21.94 7.33 -10.21
C GLU A 28 22.35 6.00 -10.84
N ARG A 29 21.63 4.91 -10.53
CA ARG A 29 21.84 3.58 -11.14
C ARG A 29 21.08 3.40 -12.45
N GLY A 30 20.23 4.35 -12.84
CA GLY A 30 19.31 4.20 -13.97
C GLY A 30 18.22 3.17 -13.73
N THR A 31 17.85 2.93 -12.47
CA THR A 31 16.84 1.95 -12.06
C THR A 31 15.50 2.64 -11.86
N THR A 32 14.49 2.25 -12.64
CA THR A 32 13.10 2.67 -12.41
C THR A 32 12.44 1.76 -11.38
N ALA A 33 12.03 2.32 -10.25
CA ALA A 33 11.30 1.60 -9.21
C ALA A 33 9.79 1.66 -9.41
N VAL A 34 9.14 0.49 -9.33
CA VAL A 34 7.70 0.32 -9.52
C VAL A 34 7.09 -0.35 -8.29
N ASN A 35 6.37 0.43 -7.48
CA ASN A 35 5.67 -0.02 -6.29
C ASN A 35 4.26 -0.52 -6.65
N LEU A 36 3.96 -1.80 -6.39
CA LEU A 36 2.66 -2.42 -6.59
C LEU A 36 1.92 -2.51 -5.26
N MET A 37 0.84 -1.75 -5.11
CA MET A 37 -0.02 -1.77 -3.92
C MET A 37 -1.42 -2.29 -4.24
N SER A 38 -2.02 -3.06 -3.33
CA SER A 38 -3.33 -3.66 -3.55
C SER A 38 -3.92 -4.22 -2.25
N SER A 39 -5.17 -4.68 -2.26
CA SER A 39 -5.68 -5.58 -1.22
C SER A 39 -5.05 -6.98 -1.31
N PRO A 40 -5.13 -7.81 -0.25
CA PRO A 40 -4.77 -9.23 -0.32
C PRO A 40 -5.57 -9.96 -1.40
N GLY A 41 -4.92 -10.88 -2.12
CA GLY A 41 -5.61 -11.71 -3.11
C GLY A 41 -6.03 -11.02 -4.41
N SER A 42 -5.65 -9.75 -4.63
CA SER A 42 -5.88 -9.03 -5.89
C SER A 42 -5.16 -9.65 -7.11
N GLY A 43 -4.14 -10.47 -6.86
CA GLY A 43 -3.35 -11.13 -7.91
C GLY A 43 -2.02 -10.45 -8.26
N LYS A 44 -1.47 -9.59 -7.38
CA LYS A 44 -0.15 -8.94 -7.56
C LYS A 44 0.94 -9.91 -8.01
N THR A 45 1.23 -10.94 -7.20
CA THR A 45 2.29 -11.92 -7.47
C THR A 45 2.13 -12.61 -8.82
N ALA A 46 0.88 -12.95 -9.19
CA ALA A 46 0.58 -13.62 -10.45
C ALA A 46 0.83 -12.71 -11.65
N LEU A 47 0.42 -11.44 -11.55
CA LEU A 47 0.65 -10.45 -12.58
C LEU A 47 2.15 -10.12 -12.68
N LEU A 48 2.83 -9.95 -11.55
CA LEU A 48 4.25 -9.64 -11.50
C LEU A 48 5.13 -10.77 -12.04
N GLU A 49 4.80 -12.04 -11.75
CA GLU A 49 5.47 -13.21 -12.34
C GLU A 49 5.48 -13.13 -13.88
N LEU A 50 4.34 -12.77 -14.49
CA LEU A 50 4.24 -12.59 -15.94
C LEU A 50 5.01 -11.36 -16.43
N LEU A 51 4.90 -10.22 -15.75
CA LEU A 51 5.65 -9.01 -16.12
C LEU A 51 7.16 -9.28 -16.13
N LEU A 52 7.69 -9.93 -15.09
CA LEU A 52 9.09 -10.31 -15.01
C LEU A 52 9.47 -11.29 -16.12
N THR A 53 8.64 -12.29 -16.38
CA THR A 53 8.87 -13.26 -17.46
C THR A 53 8.94 -12.57 -18.82
N ARG A 54 8.04 -11.62 -19.10
CA ARG A 54 8.03 -10.83 -20.35
C ARG A 54 9.24 -9.90 -20.43
N ALA A 55 9.61 -9.25 -19.33
CA ALA A 55 10.79 -8.39 -19.27
C ALA A 55 12.08 -9.18 -19.55
N VAL A 56 12.28 -10.33 -18.90
CA VAL A 56 13.42 -11.22 -19.11
C VAL A 56 13.46 -11.73 -20.55
N ALA A 57 12.33 -12.20 -21.09
CA ALA A 57 12.24 -12.66 -22.48
C ALA A 57 12.53 -11.54 -23.49
N GLY A 58 12.17 -10.29 -23.17
CA GLY A 58 12.48 -9.10 -23.95
C GLY A 58 13.88 -8.53 -23.73
N GLY A 59 14.72 -9.16 -22.91
CA GLY A 59 16.09 -8.70 -22.62
C GLY A 59 16.15 -7.44 -21.75
N THR A 60 15.07 -7.09 -21.05
CA THR A 60 15.04 -5.99 -20.07
C THR A 60 15.56 -6.49 -18.72
N PRO A 61 16.68 -5.96 -18.19
CA PRO A 61 17.17 -6.34 -16.87
C PRO A 61 16.17 -5.89 -15.79
N ALA A 62 15.46 -6.85 -15.21
CA ALA A 62 14.46 -6.61 -14.19
C ALA A 62 14.76 -7.43 -12.94
N ALA A 63 14.50 -6.85 -11.76
CA ALA A 63 14.53 -7.52 -10.47
C ALA A 63 13.23 -7.28 -9.72
N ALA A 64 12.93 -8.11 -8.74
CA ALA A 64 11.79 -7.92 -7.87
C ALA A 64 12.12 -8.05 -6.38
N VAL A 65 11.47 -7.22 -5.58
CA VAL A 65 11.35 -7.36 -4.15
C VAL A 65 9.90 -7.68 -3.86
N THR A 66 9.63 -8.65 -2.99
CA THR A 66 8.28 -8.89 -2.46
C THR A 66 8.30 -8.77 -0.94
N ALA A 67 7.28 -8.11 -0.40
CA ALA A 67 7.12 -7.83 1.01
C ALA A 67 5.86 -8.50 1.54
N ASP A 68 6.03 -9.36 2.55
CA ASP A 68 4.93 -10.06 3.20
C ASP A 68 5.13 -10.13 4.71
N LEU A 69 4.03 -10.34 5.43
CA LEU A 69 4.07 -10.53 6.89
C LEU A 69 4.78 -11.84 7.27
N ALA A 70 4.61 -12.88 6.45
CA ALA A 70 5.13 -14.21 6.70
C ALA A 70 5.29 -15.00 5.40
N THR A 71 6.16 -16.02 5.45
CA THR A 71 6.48 -16.95 4.36
C THR A 71 7.29 -16.35 3.21
N GLU A 72 7.87 -17.22 2.39
CA GLU A 72 8.65 -16.86 1.19
C GLU A 72 7.97 -17.36 -0.09
N ASN A 73 6.66 -17.61 -0.01
CA ASN A 73 5.88 -18.23 -1.09
C ASN A 73 5.89 -17.35 -2.35
N ASP A 74 5.73 -16.04 -2.16
CA ASP A 74 5.70 -15.08 -3.24
C ASP A 74 7.08 -14.94 -3.89
N ALA A 75 8.16 -14.89 -3.10
CA ALA A 75 9.52 -14.85 -3.64
C ALA A 75 9.85 -16.11 -4.45
N THR A 76 9.49 -17.29 -3.93
CA THR A 76 9.67 -18.59 -4.62
C THR A 76 8.91 -18.63 -5.94
N ARG A 77 7.69 -18.07 -5.96
CA ARG A 77 6.88 -18.00 -7.17
C ARG A 77 7.49 -17.05 -8.19
N LEU A 78 7.84 -15.84 -7.79
CA LEU A 78 8.41 -14.83 -8.69
C LEU A 78 9.75 -15.27 -9.29
N ALA A 79 10.56 -16.03 -8.55
CA ALA A 79 11.84 -16.55 -9.04
C ALA A 79 11.71 -17.45 -10.29
N ARG A 80 10.52 -18.01 -10.55
CA ARG A 80 10.24 -18.81 -11.76
C ARG A 80 10.35 -18.01 -13.05
N SER A 81 10.24 -16.69 -12.97
CA SER A 81 10.43 -15.78 -14.11
C SER A 81 11.87 -15.72 -14.63
N GLY A 82 12.84 -16.21 -13.83
CA GLY A 82 14.27 -16.07 -14.11
C GLY A 82 14.87 -14.72 -13.69
N ALA A 83 14.06 -13.79 -13.21
CA ALA A 83 14.55 -12.54 -12.63
C ALA A 83 15.13 -12.74 -11.22
N PRO A 84 16.11 -11.92 -10.79
CA PRO A 84 16.53 -11.85 -9.40
C PRO A 84 15.38 -11.41 -8.49
N VAL A 85 15.11 -12.17 -7.42
CA VAL A 85 14.02 -11.89 -6.48
C VAL A 85 14.52 -11.86 -5.04
N ARG A 86 14.03 -10.92 -4.23
CA ARG A 86 14.30 -10.80 -2.79
C ARG A 86 13.01 -10.76 -1.99
N GLN A 87 12.93 -11.59 -0.95
CA GLN A 87 11.89 -11.48 0.07
C GLN A 87 12.27 -10.42 1.12
N ILE A 88 11.28 -9.66 1.57
CA ILE A 88 11.28 -8.89 2.80
C ILE A 88 10.16 -9.44 3.68
N LEU A 89 10.53 -9.87 4.89
CA LEU A 89 9.55 -10.12 5.95
C LEU A 89 9.38 -8.83 6.72
N THR A 90 8.15 -8.34 6.84
CA THR A 90 7.86 -7.04 7.46
C THR A 90 7.75 -7.10 8.98
N ASP A 91 8.00 -8.27 9.58
CA ASP A 91 7.96 -8.52 11.03
C ASP A 91 6.66 -8.00 11.70
N GLY A 92 5.54 -8.13 10.98
CA GLY A 92 4.20 -7.74 11.44
C GLY A 92 3.73 -6.36 10.98
N LEU A 93 4.56 -5.57 10.28
CA LEU A 93 4.13 -4.31 9.70
C LEU A 93 3.22 -4.55 8.49
N CYS A 94 2.15 -3.75 8.39
CA CYS A 94 1.15 -3.80 7.33
C CYS A 94 1.58 -3.09 6.02
N HIS A 95 2.82 -2.62 5.94
CA HIS A 95 3.39 -1.85 4.84
C HIS A 95 4.92 -2.01 4.81
N LEU A 96 5.53 -1.59 3.71
CA LEU A 96 6.97 -1.40 3.57
C LEU A 96 7.35 0.08 3.80
N GLU A 97 8.55 0.31 4.31
CA GLU A 97 9.16 1.64 4.48
C GLU A 97 10.41 1.75 3.60
N ALA A 98 10.77 2.96 3.17
CA ALA A 98 11.91 3.20 2.29
C ALA A 98 13.24 2.72 2.91
N GLY A 99 13.41 2.90 4.23
CA GLY A 99 14.62 2.43 4.94
C GLY A 99 14.76 0.91 4.92
N MET A 100 13.64 0.18 5.11
CA MET A 100 13.62 -1.28 5.00
C MET A 100 13.99 -1.73 3.58
N LEU A 101 13.37 -1.13 2.56
CA LEU A 101 13.67 -1.43 1.16
C LEU A 101 15.14 -1.16 0.83
N GLY A 102 15.63 0.04 1.13
CA GLY A 102 17.01 0.44 0.86
C GLY A 102 18.03 -0.52 1.48
N SER A 103 17.83 -0.91 2.74
CA SER A 103 18.71 -1.87 3.43
C SER A 103 18.76 -3.26 2.76
N LYS A 104 17.70 -3.66 2.05
CA LYS A 104 17.61 -4.96 1.39
C LYS A 104 18.14 -4.93 -0.03
N LEU A 105 18.18 -3.74 -0.64
CA LEU A 105 18.77 -3.51 -1.96
C LEU A 105 20.30 -3.36 -1.87
N ASP A 106 20.81 -2.82 -0.75
CA ASP A 106 22.25 -2.66 -0.55
C ASP A 106 22.99 -4.00 -0.62
N GLY A 107 24.05 -4.05 -1.44
CA GLY A 107 24.81 -5.26 -1.75
C GLY A 107 24.07 -6.39 -2.47
N TRP A 108 22.76 -6.24 -2.78
CA TRP A 108 21.96 -7.28 -3.43
C TRP A 108 21.52 -6.93 -4.85
N LEU A 109 21.07 -5.69 -5.09
CA LEU A 109 20.51 -5.29 -6.38
C LEU A 109 21.56 -5.41 -7.49
N PRO A 110 21.36 -6.25 -8.52
CA PRO A 110 22.34 -6.44 -9.58
C PRO A 110 22.64 -5.15 -10.35
N GLU A 111 23.90 -4.99 -10.75
CA GLU A 111 24.32 -3.87 -11.58
C GLU A 111 23.59 -3.88 -12.94
N GLY A 112 23.20 -2.71 -13.42
CA GLY A 112 22.45 -2.57 -14.67
C GLY A 112 20.99 -3.00 -14.60
N THR A 113 20.45 -3.26 -13.40
CA THR A 113 19.00 -3.47 -13.22
C THR A 113 18.26 -2.22 -13.70
N ARG A 114 17.46 -2.35 -14.76
CA ARG A 114 16.70 -1.24 -15.33
C ARG A 114 15.35 -1.07 -14.65
N LEU A 115 14.69 -2.18 -14.32
CA LEU A 115 13.39 -2.18 -13.63
C LEU A 115 13.50 -2.89 -12.28
N LEU A 116 13.09 -2.21 -11.22
CA LEU A 116 12.89 -2.82 -9.90
C LEU A 116 11.40 -2.82 -9.58
N PHE A 117 10.79 -4.00 -9.56
CA PHE A 117 9.42 -4.16 -9.08
C PHE A 117 9.42 -4.40 -7.57
N VAL A 118 8.56 -3.69 -6.86
CA VAL A 118 8.33 -3.87 -5.43
C VAL A 118 6.89 -4.30 -5.24
N GLU A 119 6.68 -5.59 -4.97
CA GLU A 119 5.39 -6.10 -4.52
C GLU A 119 5.23 -5.76 -3.04
N ASN A 120 4.42 -4.73 -2.76
CA ASN A 120 4.16 -4.28 -1.40
C ASN A 120 3.20 -5.25 -0.68
N VAL A 121 3.07 -5.09 0.62
CA VAL A 121 2.11 -5.85 1.43
C VAL A 121 0.69 -5.65 0.87
N GLY A 122 -0.13 -6.71 0.87
CA GLY A 122 -1.54 -6.64 0.52
C GLY A 122 -2.35 -5.76 1.49
N ASN A 123 -2.31 -4.45 1.30
CA ASN A 123 -3.10 -3.47 2.03
C ASN A 123 -3.31 -2.19 1.19
N LEU A 124 -4.53 -1.64 1.17
CA LEU A 124 -4.85 -0.37 0.49
C LEU A 124 -4.86 0.84 1.42
N VAL A 125 -4.58 0.66 2.71
CA VAL A 125 -4.60 1.73 3.71
C VAL A 125 -3.18 2.10 4.10
N CYS A 126 -2.46 1.23 4.82
CA CYS A 126 -1.13 1.56 5.34
C CYS A 126 -0.14 1.99 4.24
N PRO A 127 0.02 1.26 3.12
CA PRO A 127 1.05 1.58 2.13
C PRO A 127 0.83 2.91 1.41
N ALA A 128 -0.39 3.46 1.41
CA ALA A 128 -0.66 4.74 0.76
C ALA A 128 0.11 5.90 1.41
N SER A 129 0.38 5.80 2.72
CA SER A 129 1.02 6.86 3.51
C SER A 129 2.55 6.86 3.46
N TYR A 130 3.18 5.85 2.83
CA TYR A 130 4.63 5.69 2.85
C TYR A 130 5.17 5.76 1.42
N ASP A 131 5.97 6.78 1.15
CA ASP A 131 6.80 6.86 -0.06
C ASP A 131 7.98 5.88 0.06
N LEU A 132 8.23 5.07 -0.97
CA LEU A 132 9.37 4.16 -1.05
C LEU A 132 10.48 4.71 -1.94
N GLY A 133 10.35 5.95 -2.44
CA GLY A 133 11.22 6.50 -3.46
C GLY A 133 10.91 5.95 -4.86
N GLU A 134 9.72 5.39 -5.07
CA GLU A 134 9.34 4.82 -6.36
C GLU A 134 9.17 5.87 -7.46
N THR A 135 9.46 5.49 -8.70
CA THR A 135 9.11 6.27 -9.90
C THR A 135 7.64 6.09 -10.26
N LEU A 136 7.13 4.87 -10.11
CA LEU A 136 5.75 4.52 -10.39
C LEU A 136 5.11 3.84 -9.17
N ARG A 137 4.01 4.41 -8.72
CA ARG A 137 3.06 3.79 -7.77
C ARG A 137 1.85 3.28 -8.54
N ILE A 138 1.64 1.97 -8.52
CA ILE A 138 0.55 1.30 -9.22
C ILE A 138 -0.43 0.74 -8.19
N ALA A 139 -1.68 1.20 -8.24
CA ALA A 139 -2.76 0.66 -7.43
C ALA A 139 -3.51 -0.43 -8.19
N LEU A 140 -3.53 -1.65 -7.65
CA LEU A 140 -4.23 -2.79 -8.23
C LEU A 140 -5.56 -3.03 -7.50
N ALA A 141 -6.61 -3.27 -8.28
CA ALA A 141 -7.92 -3.71 -7.80
C ALA A 141 -8.41 -4.87 -8.65
N SER A 142 -8.77 -6.00 -8.05
CA SER A 142 -9.38 -7.07 -8.83
C SER A 142 -10.88 -6.88 -8.97
N VAL A 143 -11.44 -7.31 -10.12
CA VAL A 143 -12.90 -7.25 -10.36
C VAL A 143 -13.69 -7.99 -9.29
N THR A 144 -13.09 -8.99 -8.65
CA THR A 144 -13.70 -9.81 -7.58
C THR A 144 -13.90 -9.07 -6.26
N GLU A 145 -13.44 -7.83 -6.15
CA GLU A 145 -13.48 -7.06 -4.91
C GLU A 145 -14.49 -5.91 -4.92
N GLY A 146 -15.21 -5.74 -6.04
CA GLY A 146 -16.21 -4.69 -6.23
C GLY A 146 -15.66 -3.38 -6.81
N GLU A 147 -16.53 -2.69 -7.53
CA GLU A 147 -16.29 -1.46 -8.28
C GLU A 147 -16.09 -0.21 -7.42
N ASP A 148 -16.54 -0.23 -6.16
CA ASP A 148 -16.54 0.95 -5.28
C ASP A 148 -15.21 1.22 -4.55
N LYS A 149 -14.20 0.40 -4.79
CA LYS A 149 -12.87 0.53 -4.18
C LYS A 149 -12.20 1.89 -4.32
N PRO A 150 -12.19 2.55 -5.50
CA PRO A 150 -11.51 3.82 -5.65
C PRO A 150 -11.99 4.85 -4.63
N VAL A 151 -13.31 4.95 -4.46
CA VAL A 151 -13.95 5.89 -3.53
C VAL A 151 -13.80 5.44 -2.07
N LYS A 152 -13.77 4.12 -1.80
CA LYS A 152 -13.52 3.58 -0.45
C LYS A 152 -12.07 3.78 0.04
N TYR A 153 -11.10 3.78 -0.87
CA TYR A 153 -9.67 3.88 -0.54
C TYR A 153 -9.00 5.06 -1.28
N PRO A 154 -9.49 6.30 -1.08
CA PRO A 154 -9.11 7.43 -1.92
C PRO A 154 -7.62 7.75 -1.86
N ALA A 155 -6.95 7.50 -0.73
CA ALA A 155 -5.50 7.69 -0.61
C ALA A 155 -4.70 6.77 -1.54
N ALA A 156 -5.08 5.49 -1.64
CA ALA A 156 -4.37 4.53 -2.50
C ALA A 156 -4.51 4.87 -3.99
N PHE A 157 -5.74 5.17 -4.43
CA PHE A 157 -6.01 5.47 -5.84
C PHE A 157 -5.64 6.90 -6.22
N GLY A 158 -5.77 7.86 -5.30
CA GLY A 158 -5.45 9.27 -5.48
C GLY A 158 -3.96 9.59 -5.50
N LEU A 159 -3.11 8.68 -5.03
CA LEU A 159 -1.65 8.74 -5.10
C LEU A 159 -1.06 7.86 -6.22
N ALA A 160 -1.90 7.10 -6.94
CA ALA A 160 -1.43 6.22 -7.99
C ALA A 160 -1.04 6.98 -9.26
N HIS A 161 0.05 6.57 -9.89
CA HIS A 161 0.45 7.01 -11.22
C HIS A 161 -0.25 6.17 -12.31
N LEU A 162 -0.72 4.98 -11.94
CA LEU A 162 -1.44 4.06 -12.80
C LEU A 162 -2.39 3.21 -11.94
N VAL A 163 -3.62 3.00 -12.42
CA VAL A 163 -4.54 2.02 -11.83
C VAL A 163 -4.57 0.79 -12.72
N VAL A 164 -4.48 -0.39 -12.10
CA VAL A 164 -4.59 -1.67 -12.81
C VAL A 164 -5.77 -2.45 -12.27
N VAL A 165 -6.72 -2.76 -13.16
CA VAL A 165 -7.80 -3.69 -12.83
C VAL A 165 -7.32 -5.10 -13.13
N THR A 166 -7.33 -5.99 -12.16
CA THR A 166 -6.86 -7.37 -12.32
C THR A 166 -8.00 -8.38 -12.40
N LYS A 167 -7.68 -9.57 -12.92
CA LYS A 167 -8.63 -10.68 -13.10
C LYS A 167 -9.82 -10.30 -14.00
N SER A 168 -9.60 -9.45 -15.00
CA SER A 168 -10.66 -8.98 -15.92
C SER A 168 -11.41 -10.13 -16.61
N ASP A 169 -10.76 -11.30 -16.73
CA ASP A 169 -11.34 -12.55 -17.18
C ASP A 169 -12.46 -13.13 -16.30
N LEU A 170 -12.71 -12.56 -15.13
CA LEU A 170 -13.80 -12.92 -14.20
C LEU A 170 -14.90 -11.85 -14.13
N ALA A 171 -14.78 -10.74 -14.85
CA ALA A 171 -15.67 -9.58 -14.70
C ALA A 171 -17.15 -9.95 -14.89
N GLU A 172 -17.47 -10.72 -15.93
CA GLU A 172 -18.85 -11.19 -16.18
C GLU A 172 -19.38 -12.08 -15.05
N ALA A 173 -18.56 -12.99 -14.55
CA ALA A 173 -18.97 -13.96 -13.52
C ALA A 173 -19.27 -13.31 -12.16
N VAL A 174 -18.71 -12.13 -11.91
CA VAL A 174 -18.95 -11.36 -10.68
C VAL A 174 -19.76 -10.09 -10.93
N GLU A 175 -20.34 -9.94 -12.12
CA GLU A 175 -21.19 -8.81 -12.52
C GLU A 175 -20.53 -7.44 -12.28
N PHE A 176 -19.21 -7.36 -12.52
CA PHE A 176 -18.43 -6.16 -12.23
C PHE A 176 -18.89 -4.96 -13.07
N ASP A 177 -19.36 -3.90 -12.40
CA ASP A 177 -19.70 -2.65 -13.06
C ASP A 177 -18.44 -1.84 -13.37
N ARG A 178 -17.92 -2.05 -14.57
CA ARG A 178 -16.73 -1.38 -15.10
C ARG A 178 -16.88 0.13 -15.13
N ASP A 179 -18.04 0.64 -15.54
CA ASP A 179 -18.23 2.07 -15.73
C ASP A 179 -18.33 2.79 -14.38
N ALA A 180 -18.98 2.18 -13.39
CA ALA A 180 -18.97 2.67 -12.02
C ALA A 180 -17.55 2.70 -11.41
N PHE A 181 -16.73 1.67 -11.64
CA PHE A 181 -15.34 1.66 -11.19
C PHE A 181 -14.54 2.81 -11.82
N LEU A 182 -14.64 2.99 -13.14
CA LEU A 182 -13.94 4.06 -13.84
C LEU A 182 -14.41 5.44 -13.39
N ALA A 183 -15.71 5.63 -13.15
CA ALA A 183 -16.23 6.86 -12.58
C ALA A 183 -15.64 7.14 -11.19
N GLY A 184 -15.54 6.12 -10.34
CA GLY A 184 -14.89 6.22 -9.02
C GLY A 184 -13.40 6.57 -9.11
N VAL A 185 -12.67 5.97 -10.06
CA VAL A 185 -11.27 6.33 -10.33
C VAL A 185 -11.15 7.78 -10.76
N GLN A 186 -11.97 8.24 -11.71
CA GLN A 186 -11.95 9.62 -12.18
C GLN A 186 -12.34 10.63 -11.09
N GLN A 187 -13.23 10.26 -10.17
CA GLN A 187 -13.59 11.10 -9.03
C GLN A 187 -12.40 11.32 -8.08
N VAL A 188 -11.59 10.29 -7.86
CA VAL A 188 -10.49 10.30 -6.88
C VAL A 188 -9.18 10.79 -7.48
N ASN A 189 -8.88 10.41 -8.72
CA ASN A 189 -7.66 10.73 -9.43
C ASN A 189 -7.94 11.03 -10.92
N PRO A 190 -8.50 12.21 -11.23
CA PRO A 190 -8.83 12.60 -12.60
C PRO A 190 -7.65 12.43 -13.56
N GLY A 191 -7.88 11.80 -14.70
CA GLY A 191 -6.89 11.62 -15.76
C GLY A 191 -5.89 10.48 -15.54
N VAL A 192 -5.91 9.80 -14.39
CA VAL A 192 -5.02 8.64 -14.18
C VAL A 192 -5.30 7.55 -15.23
N PRO A 193 -4.27 6.98 -15.87
CA PRO A 193 -4.45 5.87 -16.78
C PRO A 193 -4.97 4.63 -16.03
N VAL A 194 -5.80 3.84 -16.72
CA VAL A 194 -6.33 2.57 -16.21
C VAL A 194 -6.03 1.47 -17.22
N ILE A 195 -5.44 0.37 -16.77
CA ILE A 195 -5.16 -0.82 -17.60
C ILE A 195 -5.86 -2.03 -16.98
N GLU A 196 -6.64 -2.75 -17.79
CA GLU A 196 -7.27 -4.00 -17.39
C GLU A 196 -6.39 -5.18 -17.75
N THR A 197 -6.19 -6.10 -16.80
CA THR A 197 -5.26 -7.21 -16.93
C THR A 197 -5.86 -8.53 -16.45
N SER A 198 -5.37 -9.60 -17.03
CA SER A 198 -5.66 -10.97 -16.61
C SER A 198 -4.37 -11.78 -16.63
N ALA A 199 -3.87 -12.15 -15.45
CA ALA A 199 -2.73 -13.05 -15.37
C ALA A 199 -3.07 -14.47 -15.87
N ARG A 200 -4.35 -14.85 -15.89
CA ARG A 200 -4.79 -16.15 -16.43
C ARG A 200 -4.66 -16.21 -17.95
N THR A 201 -5.03 -15.14 -18.64
CA THR A 201 -5.08 -15.10 -20.11
C THR A 201 -3.89 -14.37 -20.74
N GLY A 202 -3.16 -13.58 -19.96
CA GLY A 202 -2.10 -12.68 -20.43
C GLY A 202 -2.59 -11.34 -20.95
N ALA A 203 -3.90 -11.09 -20.98
CA ALA A 203 -4.47 -9.83 -21.46
C ALA A 203 -3.94 -8.63 -20.65
N GLY A 204 -3.60 -7.54 -21.35
CA GLY A 204 -3.13 -6.27 -20.77
C GLY A 204 -1.73 -6.31 -20.15
N VAL A 205 -1.06 -7.46 -20.07
CA VAL A 205 0.27 -7.58 -19.47
C VAL A 205 1.33 -6.84 -20.30
N ASP A 206 1.26 -6.94 -21.63
CA ASP A 206 2.20 -6.23 -22.52
C ASP A 206 1.96 -4.72 -22.51
N ASP A 207 0.70 -4.29 -22.44
CA ASP A 207 0.34 -2.87 -22.33
C ASP A 207 0.87 -2.27 -21.02
N LEU A 208 0.77 -3.04 -19.92
CA LEU A 208 1.31 -2.67 -18.62
C LEU A 208 2.85 -2.60 -18.64
N LEU A 209 3.52 -3.60 -19.20
CA LEU A 209 4.98 -3.58 -19.33
C LEU A 209 5.45 -2.41 -20.20
N ALA A 210 4.76 -2.16 -21.32
CA ALA A 210 5.05 -1.01 -22.19
C ALA A 210 4.84 0.32 -21.44
N HIS A 211 3.83 0.42 -20.57
CA HIS A 211 3.63 1.60 -19.73
C HIS A 211 4.79 1.83 -18.77
N VAL A 212 5.23 0.79 -18.07
CA VAL A 212 6.38 0.86 -17.16
C VAL A 212 7.65 1.24 -17.92
N LEU A 213 7.89 0.65 -19.10
CA LEU A 213 9.05 0.95 -19.92
C LEU A 213 9.07 2.40 -20.40
N ARG A 214 7.91 2.97 -20.78
CA ARG A 214 7.83 4.40 -21.15
C ARG A 214 8.29 5.31 -20.02
N ALA A 215 7.92 5.01 -18.77
CA ALA A 215 8.40 5.78 -17.62
C ALA A 215 9.92 5.60 -17.44
N ALA A 216 10.43 4.39 -17.62
CA ALA A 216 11.87 4.12 -17.58
C ALA A 216 12.66 4.81 -18.70
N ASP A 217 12.03 5.09 -19.84
CA ASP A 217 12.61 5.86 -20.95
C ASP A 217 12.43 7.38 -20.80
N GLY A 218 12.03 7.86 -19.61
CA GLY A 218 11.90 9.28 -19.30
C GLY A 218 10.56 9.91 -19.71
N GLY A 219 9.56 9.10 -20.07
CA GLY A 219 8.19 9.58 -20.23
C GLY A 219 7.61 10.01 -18.89
N GLU A 220 7.02 11.21 -18.82
CA GLU A 220 6.43 11.72 -17.58
C GLU A 220 5.23 10.87 -17.14
N PRO A 221 5.27 10.27 -15.93
CA PRO A 221 4.12 9.60 -15.34
C PRO A 221 2.98 10.58 -15.05
N HIS A 222 1.76 10.06 -14.94
CA HIS A 222 0.62 10.82 -14.42
C HIS A 222 0.96 11.44 -13.05
N THR A 223 0.69 12.72 -12.87
CA THR A 223 0.89 13.40 -11.57
C THR A 223 -0.34 13.20 -10.68
N PRO A 224 -0.25 12.44 -9.57
CA PRO A 224 -1.41 12.17 -8.73
C PRO A 224 -1.89 13.42 -7.99
N VAL A 225 -3.22 13.65 -7.96
CA VAL A 225 -3.81 14.85 -7.34
C VAL A 225 -3.49 14.97 -5.85
N LEU A 226 -3.48 13.85 -5.13
CA LEU A 226 -3.17 13.86 -3.69
C LEU A 226 -1.67 14.07 -3.41
N ALA A 227 -0.78 13.75 -4.35
CA ALA A 227 0.64 14.03 -4.20
C ALA A 227 0.91 15.54 -4.21
N GLN A 228 0.21 16.28 -5.07
CA GLN A 228 0.27 17.75 -5.14
C GLN A 228 -0.20 18.44 -3.85
N GLN A 229 -1.08 17.80 -3.07
CA GLN A 229 -1.56 18.33 -1.80
C GLN A 229 -0.56 18.08 -0.66
N HIS A 230 0.13 16.94 -0.69
CA HIS A 230 1.17 16.60 0.29
C HIS A 230 2.38 17.54 0.18
N GLU A 231 2.83 17.85 -1.03
CA GLU A 231 3.93 18.80 -1.28
C GLU A 231 3.60 20.22 -0.79
N LYS A 232 2.35 20.67 -0.97
CA LYS A 232 1.90 21.99 -0.48
C LYS A 232 1.93 22.10 1.05
N HIS A 233 1.65 21.01 1.77
CA HIS A 233 1.73 20.98 3.23
C HIS A 233 3.18 20.97 3.73
N LEU A 234 4.10 20.30 3.02
CA LEU A 234 5.53 20.31 3.36
C LEU A 234 6.15 21.72 3.23
N HIS A 235 5.74 22.51 2.23
CA HIS A 235 6.24 23.89 2.06
C HIS A 235 5.66 24.91 3.06
N HIS A 236 4.60 24.59 3.81
CA HIS A 236 4.06 25.48 4.84
C HIS A 236 4.71 25.33 6.22
N HIS A 237 5.55 24.31 6.43
CA HIS A 237 6.31 24.13 7.68
C HIS A 237 7.78 24.59 7.57
N GLY A 238 8.17 25.21 6.45
CA GLY A 238 9.53 25.67 6.18
C GLY A 238 9.73 27.20 6.17
N GLY A 239 8.83 27.98 6.78
CA GLY A 239 8.89 29.45 6.71
C GLY A 239 8.56 30.14 8.03
N GLY A 240 9.61 30.53 8.76
CA GLY A 240 9.67 31.70 9.65
C GLY A 240 8.83 31.66 10.93
N ASP A 241 9.52 31.52 12.07
CA ASP A 241 8.99 31.96 13.36
C ASP A 241 8.50 33.42 13.26
N PRO A 242 7.25 33.73 13.61
CA PRO A 242 6.90 35.10 13.94
C PRO A 242 7.43 35.37 15.35
N GLU A 243 8.42 36.26 15.45
CA GLU A 243 8.78 36.93 16.70
C GLU A 243 7.50 37.53 17.32
N HIS A 244 7.02 36.92 18.40
CA HIS A 244 5.98 37.51 19.24
C HIS A 244 6.62 38.56 20.15
N ASP A 245 6.57 39.80 19.68
CA ASP A 245 6.86 41.01 20.43
C ASP A 245 5.73 41.22 21.47
N ASN A 246 6.04 41.05 22.77
CA ASN A 246 5.09 41.27 23.86
C ASN A 246 5.23 42.71 24.38
N PRO A 247 4.18 43.57 24.30
CA PRO A 247 4.16 44.82 25.05
C PRO A 247 3.74 44.56 26.52
N PRO A 248 4.18 45.40 27.47
CA PRO A 248 3.92 45.16 28.90
C PRO A 248 2.47 45.51 29.24
N MET A 249 1.79 44.58 29.93
CA MET A 249 0.46 44.79 30.51
C MET A 249 0.58 45.54 31.84
N ASP A 250 -0.14 46.66 31.91
CA ASP A 250 -0.30 47.57 33.05
C ASP A 250 -1.39 47.05 33.99
N ASP A 251 -1.17 47.22 35.30
CA ASP A 251 -2.04 46.80 36.39
C ASP A 251 -3.40 47.50 36.33
N ARG A 252 -4.51 46.74 36.44
CA ARG A 252 -5.74 47.19 37.12
C ARG A 252 -6.73 46.05 37.39
N ALA A 253 -7.08 45.96 38.67
CA ALA A 253 -8.06 45.06 39.25
C ALA A 253 -9.50 45.38 38.83
N ALA A 254 -10.30 44.33 38.63
CA ALA A 254 -11.74 44.35 38.89
C ALA A 254 -12.25 42.93 39.17
N SER A 255 -12.86 42.81 40.34
CA SER A 255 -13.52 41.66 40.93
C SER A 255 -14.78 41.23 40.19
N HIS A 256 -14.98 39.93 39.98
CA HIS A 256 -16.32 39.32 39.89
C HIS A 256 -16.31 37.92 40.50
N GLU A 257 -17.20 37.73 41.47
CA GLU A 257 -17.51 36.48 42.16
C GLU A 257 -18.34 35.56 41.25
N ASP A 258 -18.06 34.26 41.27
CA ASP A 258 -18.89 33.21 40.66
C ASP A 258 -19.18 32.10 41.70
N PRO A 259 -20.42 31.57 41.79
CA PRO A 259 -20.82 30.64 42.82
C PRO A 259 -20.52 29.17 42.46
N ALA A 260 -20.28 28.36 43.49
CA ALA A 260 -19.93 26.93 43.42
C ALA A 260 -21.03 26.04 42.79
N PRO A 261 -20.67 24.97 42.07
CA PRO A 261 -21.64 23.98 41.61
C PRO A 261 -21.89 22.88 42.66
N ALA A 262 -23.15 22.48 42.75
CA ALA A 262 -23.68 21.47 43.66
C ALA A 262 -23.31 20.03 43.28
N HIS A 263 -23.19 19.21 44.31
CA HIS A 263 -23.03 17.76 44.27
C HIS A 263 -24.13 17.04 43.48
N VAL A 264 -23.74 16.05 42.66
CA VAL A 264 -24.62 14.99 42.13
C VAL A 264 -24.14 13.65 42.68
N PRO A 265 -25.02 12.77 43.21
CA PRO A 265 -24.63 11.50 43.82
C PRO A 265 -24.28 10.43 42.78
N GLN A 266 -23.33 9.55 43.13
CA GLN A 266 -22.91 8.39 42.34
C GLN A 266 -23.89 7.22 42.52
N ASP A 267 -24.37 6.65 41.42
CA ASP A 267 -25.07 5.36 41.40
C ASP A 267 -24.07 4.18 41.44
N PRO A 268 -24.39 3.08 42.15
CA PRO A 268 -23.48 1.94 42.30
C PRO A 268 -23.53 0.97 41.10
N ALA A 269 -22.36 0.45 40.75
CA ALA A 269 -22.14 -0.53 39.69
C ALA A 269 -22.87 -1.87 39.93
N PRO A 270 -23.32 -2.58 38.88
CA PRO A 270 -23.90 -3.91 39.04
C PRO A 270 -22.80 -5.00 39.14
N ALA A 271 -23.07 -5.97 40.00
CA ALA A 271 -22.19 -7.07 40.36
C ALA A 271 -21.97 -8.08 39.21
N HIS A 272 -20.72 -8.54 39.11
CA HIS A 272 -20.30 -9.66 38.28
C HIS A 272 -20.92 -10.98 38.76
N ALA A 273 -21.59 -11.70 37.86
CA ALA A 273 -21.90 -13.12 38.00
C ALA A 273 -20.86 -13.96 37.23
N PRO A 274 -20.39 -15.11 37.76
CA PRO A 274 -19.41 -15.95 37.08
C PRO A 274 -20.08 -16.79 35.98
N HIS A 275 -19.50 -16.77 34.78
CA HIS A 275 -19.86 -17.67 33.68
C HIS A 275 -18.99 -18.93 33.74
N ASP A 276 -19.65 -20.07 33.98
CA ASP A 276 -19.12 -21.42 33.75
C ASP A 276 -18.90 -21.65 32.25
N HIS A 277 -17.66 -21.92 31.85
CA HIS A 277 -17.32 -22.46 30.54
C HIS A 277 -16.58 -23.80 30.70
N ASP A 278 -17.34 -24.89 30.78
CA ASP A 278 -16.83 -26.21 30.44
C ASP A 278 -17.90 -27.01 29.69
N ARG A 279 -17.91 -26.90 28.35
CA ARG A 279 -18.45 -27.91 27.43
C ARG A 279 -17.75 -27.82 26.08
N SER A 280 -16.79 -28.72 25.88
CA SER A 280 -16.29 -29.09 24.55
C SER A 280 -17.39 -29.80 23.75
N PRO A 281 -17.64 -29.47 22.47
CA PRO A 281 -18.44 -30.33 21.61
C PRO A 281 -17.58 -31.43 20.98
N ALA A 282 -17.99 -32.67 21.20
CA ALA A 282 -17.38 -33.88 20.65
C ALA A 282 -17.46 -33.91 19.11
N ARG A 283 -16.37 -34.41 18.49
CA ARG A 283 -16.28 -34.74 17.05
C ARG A 283 -17.33 -35.80 16.66
N PRO A 284 -18.01 -35.68 15.51
CA PRO A 284 -18.79 -36.80 14.98
C PRO A 284 -17.86 -37.87 14.38
N ALA A 285 -18.18 -39.12 14.68
CA ALA A 285 -17.45 -40.32 14.25
C ALA A 285 -17.51 -40.51 12.73
N ALA A 286 -16.38 -40.89 12.15
CA ALA A 286 -16.23 -41.26 10.75
C ALA A 286 -17.00 -42.55 10.43
N THR A 287 -17.76 -42.53 9.34
CA THR A 287 -18.40 -43.69 8.72
C THR A 287 -17.34 -44.56 8.03
N PRO A 288 -17.34 -45.90 8.21
CA PRO A 288 -16.42 -46.76 7.47
C PRO A 288 -16.93 -47.00 6.03
N ALA A 289 -16.03 -46.84 5.06
CA ALA A 289 -16.25 -47.20 3.66
C ALA A 289 -16.38 -48.73 3.49
N PRO A 290 -17.23 -49.23 2.58
CA PRO A 290 -17.30 -50.66 2.31
C PRO A 290 -16.11 -51.12 1.47
N ALA A 291 -15.49 -52.21 1.94
CA ALA A 291 -14.44 -52.94 1.26
C ALA A 291 -14.94 -53.46 -0.10
N GLY A 292 -14.17 -53.19 -1.15
CA GLY A 292 -14.33 -53.86 -2.43
C GLY A 292 -13.78 -55.29 -2.40
N SER A 293 -14.31 -56.13 -3.30
CA SER A 293 -13.67 -57.23 -4.07
C SER A 293 -14.71 -58.33 -4.39
N PRO A 294 -14.47 -59.26 -5.33
CA PRO A 294 -14.02 -59.10 -6.72
C PRO A 294 -14.91 -59.92 -7.70
N ARG A 295 -14.97 -59.52 -8.98
CA ARG A 295 -15.02 -60.38 -10.19
C ARG A 295 -15.25 -59.53 -11.44
#